data_AF-A0A6V7HY88-F1
#
_entry.id   AF-A0A6V7HY88-F1
#
_cell.length_a   1.000
_cell.length_b   1.000
_cell.length_c   1.000
_cell.angle_alpha   90.00
_cell.angle_beta   90.00
_cell.angle_gamma   90.00
#
_symmetry.space_group_name_H-M   'P 1'
#
loop_
_entity.id
_entity.type
_entity.pdbx_description
1 polymer ?
#
loop_
_entity_poly.entity_id
_entity_poly.type
_entity_poly.pdbx_seq_one_letter_code
_entity_poly.pdbx_strand_id
1 'polypeptide(L)' 'GLAMAKEIGAVKYLECSALTQKGLKTVFDEAIRAVLCPVLQVKPKRKCCLL' A
#
# COMPACT_ATOMS: atom_id res chain seq x y z
N GLY A 1 -6.72 10.26 -1.66
CA GLY A 1 -5.64 9.27 -1.82
C GLY A 1 -6.01 7.89 -1.34
N LEU A 2 -6.26 7.73 -0.03
CA LEU A 2 -6.48 6.43 0.60
C LEU A 2 -7.68 5.62 0.04
N ALA A 3 -8.80 6.27 -0.26
CA ALA A 3 -9.96 5.59 -0.85
C ALA A 3 -9.65 4.99 -2.23
N MET A 4 -9.10 5.81 -3.15
CA MET A 4 -8.67 5.37 -4.48
C MET A 4 -7.62 4.25 -4.40
N ALA A 5 -6.65 4.37 -3.48
CA ALA A 5 -5.63 3.33 -3.28
C ALA A 5 -6.26 1.97 -2.90
N LYS A 6 -7.34 1.99 -2.11
CA LYS A 6 -8.10 0.78 -1.77
C LYS A 6 -8.90 0.25 -2.96
N GLU A 7 -9.52 1.13 -3.74
CA GLU A 7 -10.33 0.77 -4.91
C GLU A 7 -9.51 0.07 -6.00
N ILE A 8 -8.30 0.55 -6.27
CA ILE A 8 -7.40 -0.03 -7.28
C ILE A 8 -6.52 -1.17 -6.74
N GLY A 9 -6.61 -1.49 -5.45
CA GLY A 9 -5.77 -2.50 -4.82
C GLY A 9 -4.28 -2.13 -4.75
N ALA A 10 -3.96 -0.85 -4.57
CA ALA A 10 -2.59 -0.38 -4.42
C ALA A 10 -1.95 -0.97 -3.14
N VAL A 11 -0.64 -1.23 -3.22
CA VAL A 11 0.13 -1.78 -2.08
C VAL A 11 0.11 -0.82 -0.89
N LYS A 12 0.31 0.48 -1.13
CA LYS A 12 0.34 1.52 -0.10
C LYS A 12 0.14 2.90 -0.73
N TYR A 13 -0.48 3.81 -0.01
CA TYR A 13 -0.57 5.23 -0.36
C TYR A 13 0.44 6.03 0.47
N LEU A 14 1.20 6.91 -0.18
CA LEU A 14 2.21 7.76 0.44
C LEU A 14 2.14 9.17 -0.16
N GLU A 15 2.16 10.19 0.69
CA GLU A 15 2.26 11.59 0.25
C GLU A 15 3.72 12.05 0.32
N CYS A 16 4.16 12.80 -0.68
CA CYS A 16 5.51 13.36 -0.71
C CYS A 16 5.53 14.76 -1.32
N SER A 17 6.59 15.51 -1.02
CA SER A 17 6.91 16.79 -1.63
C SER A 17 8.34 16.73 -2.14
N ALA A 18 8.51 16.85 -3.45
CA ALA A 18 9.83 16.89 -4.08
C ALA A 18 10.60 18.16 -3.69
N LEU A 19 9.89 19.31 -3.58
CA LEU A 19 10.49 20.60 -3.25
C LEU A 19 11.10 20.62 -1.85
N THR A 20 10.37 20.12 -0.85
CA THR A 20 10.84 20.08 0.54
C THR A 20 11.50 18.75 0.91
N GLN A 21 11.64 17.84 -0.07
CA GLN A 21 12.14 16.47 0.07
C GLN A 21 11.39 15.61 1.11
N LYS A 22 10.23 16.06 1.58
CA LYS A 22 9.44 15.36 2.58
C LYS A 22 8.86 14.09 1.96
N GLY A 23 9.13 12.94 2.58
CA GLY A 23 8.60 11.64 2.15
C GLY A 23 9.23 11.06 0.89
N LEU A 24 10.18 11.76 0.24
CA LEU A 24 10.78 11.30 -1.01
C LEU A 24 11.53 9.97 -0.83
N LYS A 25 12.40 9.89 0.19
CA LYS A 25 13.10 8.64 0.55
C LYS A 25 12.12 7.50 0.86
N THR A 26 11.07 7.80 1.61
CA THR A 26 10.06 6.81 2.03
C THR A 26 9.35 6.18 0.84
N VAL A 27 9.05 6.96 -0.22
CA VAL A 27 8.45 6.43 -1.45
C VAL A 27 9.35 5.37 -2.10
N PHE A 28 10.65 5.63 -2.20
CA PHE A 28 11.58 4.68 -2.79
C PHE A 28 11.82 3.46 -1.90
N ASP A 29 11.99 3.65 -0.60
CA ASP A 29 12.15 2.54 0.35
C ASP A 29 10.95 1.58 0.33
N GLU A 30 9.74 2.12 0.28
CA GLU A 30 8.51 1.32 0.24
C GLU A 30 8.30 0.63 -1.11
N ALA A 31 8.71 1.25 -2.22
CA ALA A 31 8.67 0.60 -3.53
C ALA A 31 9.61 -0.63 -3.58
N ILE A 32 10.82 -0.49 -3.04
CA ILE A 32 11.78 -1.61 -2.92
C ILE A 32 11.21 -2.68 -2.00
N ARG A 33 10.70 -2.29 -0.82
CA ARG A 33 10.10 -3.22 0.14
C ARG A 33 8.90 -3.96 -0.44
N ALA A 34 8.07 -3.32 -1.26
CA ALA A 34 6.91 -3.95 -1.89
C ALA A 34 7.29 -5.14 -2.78
N VAL A 35 8.49 -5.11 -3.38
CA VAL A 35 9.00 -6.18 -4.23
C VAL A 35 9.76 -7.23 -3.41
N LEU A 36 10.64 -6.82 -2.50
CA LEU A 36 11.51 -7.74 -1.76
C LEU A 36 10.82 -8.44 -0.59
N CYS A 37 9.89 -7.74 0.06
CA CYS A 37 9.14 -8.23 1.22
C CYS A 37 7.64 -8.04 0.95
N PRO A 38 7.05 -8.86 0.06
CA PRO A 38 5.64 -8.74 -0.25
C PRO A 38 4.82 -8.99 1.02
N VAL A 39 4.22 -7.93 1.55
CA VAL A 39 3.24 -8.05 2.62
C VAL A 39 2.06 -8.78 2.00
N LEU A 40 1.76 -9.99 2.48
CA LEU A 40 0.55 -10.69 2.08
C LEU A 40 -0.62 -9.79 2.45
N GLN A 41 -1.20 -9.09 1.47
CA GLN A 41 -2.44 -8.38 1.69
C GLN A 41 -3.47 -9.45 2.02
N VAL A 42 -3.78 -9.56 3.31
CA VAL A 42 -4.74 -10.50 3.84
C VAL A 42 -6.08 -10.12 3.23
N LYS A 43 -6.41 -10.73 2.09
CA LYS A 43 -7.76 -10.66 1.55
C LYS A 43 -8.67 -11.11 2.68
N PRO A 44 -9.67 -10.32 3.10
CA PRO A 44 -10.58 -10.75 4.15
C PRO A 44 -11.19 -12.08 3.70
N LYS A 45 -10.85 -13.17 4.40
CA LYS A 45 -11.48 -14.47 4.19
C LYS A 45 -12.98 -14.24 4.36
N ARG A 46 -13.76 -14.44 3.29
CA ARG A 46 -15.22 -14.47 3.41
C ARG A 46 -15.53 -15.52 4.48
N LYS A 47 -16.13 -15.11 5.60
CA LYS A 47 -16.73 -16.05 6.54
C LYS A 47 -17.85 -16.73 5.76
N CYS A 48 -17.60 -17.94 5.27
CA CYS A 48 -18.64 -18.76 4.68
C CYS A 48 -19.56 -19.15 5.84
N CYS A 49 -20.72 -18.50 5.96
CA CYS A 49 -21.81 -19.01 6.77
C CYS A 49 -22.42 -20.16 5.97
N LEU A 50 -22.04 -21.39 6.32
CA LEU A 50 -22.82 -22.57 5.99
C LEU A 50 -24.03 -22.56 6.94
N LEU A 51 -25.18 -22.12 6.43
CA LEU A 51 -26.50 -22.38 6.99
C LEU A 51 -27.46 -22.69 5.85
#